data_AF-A0A1J5KTU6-F1
#
_entry.id   AF-A0A1J5KTU6-F1
#
_cell.length_a   1.000
_cell.length_b   1.000
_cell.length_c   1.000
_cell.angle_alpha   90.00
_cell.angle_beta   90.00
_cell.angle_gamma   90.00
#
_symmetry.space_group_name_H-M   'P 1'
#
loop_
_entity.id
_entity.type
_entity.pdbx_description
1 polymer ?
#
loop_
_entity_poly.entity_id
_entity_poly.type
_entity_poly.pdbx_seq_one_letter_code
_entity_poly.pdbx_strand_id
1 'polypeptide(L)'
;MQVVKRKQINSKIGKNGVFKSYPSLHEKLRYVEGISGFDPLPRNHRQGNVISLIGHPEGIEIRENASGSMVALPYSKIKSWDILEYKEDRHYLHIHLHHQKDIVFNFLVNAGTDIAKYFNQIKIDRFKEERSEDLIKEQIGYLVDAWALPADYHVNFSQEFKTAALGKTKRIEITDNRISWGGEAFELHNATAITYSKTQNNVNGFKTSMNYEIHVHLTNRKKPLKIVFGKAFGVGEKQAELFYGNILDALFNLVTRKQIQSWLIAFKNNERVECQDFSVSREGIHHVRRGENKLIKWGEIAIDSFEMTNTFKSAYEKRNAVSLSLNYHPQAWAMISFCEFLRDGNNLRFLVG
;
A
#
# COMPACT_ATOMS: atom_id res chain seq x y z
N MET A 1 -12.71 -13.70 27.30
CA MET A 1 -14.09 -13.20 27.47
C MET A 1 -14.82 -14.04 28.51
N GLN A 2 -15.96 -13.59 29.05
CA GLN A 2 -16.77 -14.37 30.01
C GLN A 2 -18.17 -14.53 29.42
N VAL A 3 -18.75 -15.72 29.57
CA VAL A 3 -20.15 -16.03 29.20
C VAL A 3 -21.07 -15.11 30.02
N VAL A 4 -22.02 -14.44 29.36
CA VAL A 4 -22.85 -13.39 29.98
C VAL A 4 -24.34 -13.63 29.73
N LYS A 5 -25.17 -13.22 30.70
CA LYS A 5 -26.64 -13.22 30.54
C LYS A 5 -27.09 -12.08 29.61
N ARG A 6 -28.20 -12.26 28.90
CA ARG A 6 -28.75 -11.26 27.94
C ARG A 6 -28.88 -9.83 28.50
N LYS A 7 -29.31 -9.68 29.76
CA LYS A 7 -29.36 -8.36 30.43
C LYS A 7 -27.97 -7.71 30.61
N GLN A 8 -26.93 -8.50 30.82
CA GLN A 8 -25.54 -8.02 30.96
C GLN A 8 -24.92 -7.68 29.59
N ILE A 9 -25.40 -8.28 28.51
CA ILE A 9 -25.03 -7.91 27.13
C ILE A 9 -25.54 -6.51 26.82
N ASN A 10 -26.80 -6.22 27.11
CA ASN A 10 -27.38 -4.88 26.96
C ASN A 10 -26.67 -3.81 27.82
N SER A 11 -26.05 -4.18 28.95
CA SER A 11 -25.23 -3.24 29.71
C SER A 11 -23.80 -3.07 29.16
N LYS A 12 -23.26 -4.10 28.46
CA LYS A 12 -21.89 -4.08 27.89
C LYS A 12 -21.84 -3.47 26.48
N ILE A 13 -22.93 -3.51 25.72
CA ILE A 13 -23.04 -3.01 24.33
C ILE A 13 -24.03 -1.82 24.24
N GLY A 14 -24.36 -1.18 25.37
CA GLY A 14 -25.26 -0.02 25.41
C GLY A 14 -26.76 -0.34 25.47
N LYS A 15 -27.52 0.54 26.14
CA LYS A 15 -28.97 0.38 26.46
C LYS A 15 -29.92 0.65 25.27
N ASN A 16 -29.41 1.02 24.10
CA ASN A 16 -30.26 1.42 22.98
C ASN A 16 -30.76 0.19 22.22
N GLY A 17 -31.89 -0.34 22.69
CA GLY A 17 -32.58 -1.43 22.06
C GLY A 17 -33.09 -1.09 20.66
N VAL A 18 -33.08 -2.13 19.82
CA VAL A 18 -34.11 -2.45 18.82
C VAL A 18 -34.15 -1.56 17.54
N PHE A 19 -33.76 -2.21 16.42
CA PHE A 19 -33.88 -1.85 14.99
C PHE A 19 -32.89 -0.84 14.36
N LYS A 20 -31.69 -1.35 14.06
CA LYS A 20 -31.25 -1.56 12.66
C LYS A 20 -30.46 -2.87 12.63
N SER A 21 -31.15 -3.98 12.43
CA SER A 21 -30.49 -5.26 12.20
C SER A 21 -29.66 -5.14 10.92
N TYR A 22 -28.33 -5.12 11.04
CA TYR A 22 -27.48 -5.53 9.92
C TYR A 22 -27.87 -6.97 9.53
N PRO A 23 -27.65 -7.39 8.27
CA PRO A 23 -28.00 -8.75 7.84
C PRO A 23 -27.38 -9.75 8.81
N SER A 24 -28.20 -10.49 9.55
CA SER A 24 -27.71 -11.48 10.49
C SER A 24 -27.07 -12.64 9.72
N LEU A 25 -25.84 -12.97 10.07
CA LEU A 25 -25.17 -14.16 9.57
C LEU A 25 -25.68 -15.35 10.39
N HIS A 26 -26.95 -15.71 10.18
CA HIS A 26 -27.53 -16.90 10.79
C HIS A 26 -26.89 -18.15 10.19
N GLU A 27 -26.34 -19.01 11.04
CA GLU A 27 -25.89 -20.38 10.73
C GLU A 27 -24.72 -20.54 9.76
N LYS A 28 -24.07 -19.44 9.34
CA LYS A 28 -22.99 -19.48 8.33
C LYS A 28 -21.59 -19.68 8.91
N LEU A 29 -21.40 -19.51 10.21
CA LEU A 29 -20.09 -19.46 10.85
C LEU A 29 -19.94 -20.55 11.90
N ARG A 30 -18.72 -21.06 12.03
CA ARG A 30 -18.32 -22.03 13.04
C ARG A 30 -17.15 -21.49 13.85
N TYR A 31 -17.30 -21.44 15.16
CA TYR A 31 -16.24 -20.99 16.06
C TYR A 31 -15.11 -22.00 16.16
N VAL A 32 -13.88 -21.52 16.04
CA VAL A 32 -12.66 -22.34 16.08
C VAL A 32 -11.87 -22.09 17.38
N GLU A 33 -11.54 -20.84 17.71
CA GLU A 33 -10.74 -20.47 18.90
C GLU A 33 -10.79 -18.96 19.25
N GLY A 34 -10.41 -18.58 20.50
CA GLY A 34 -10.14 -17.19 20.93
C GLY A 34 -11.04 -16.57 22.02
N ILE A 35 -12.15 -17.20 22.41
CA ILE A 35 -13.14 -16.73 23.38
C ILE A 35 -13.11 -17.61 24.65
N SER A 36 -12.51 -17.10 25.73
CA SER A 36 -12.59 -17.76 27.05
C SER A 36 -14.06 -18.05 27.46
N GLY A 37 -14.31 -19.28 27.90
CA GLY A 37 -15.65 -19.87 28.05
C GLY A 37 -16.06 -20.80 26.91
N PHE A 38 -15.44 -20.69 25.72
CA PHE A 38 -15.56 -21.63 24.61
C PHE A 38 -14.28 -22.44 24.34
N ASP A 39 -13.16 -22.10 25.01
CA ASP A 39 -11.84 -22.73 24.82
C ASP A 39 -11.54 -23.90 25.81
N PRO A 40 -12.40 -24.92 25.90
CA PRO A 40 -11.84 -26.27 25.93
C PRO A 40 -12.72 -27.23 25.13
N LEU A 41 -12.46 -27.39 23.83
CA LEU A 41 -13.14 -28.41 23.02
C LEU A 41 -12.12 -29.28 22.28
N PRO A 42 -12.42 -30.59 22.11
CA PRO A 42 -11.42 -31.60 21.78
C PRO A 42 -10.87 -31.46 20.35
N ARG A 43 -9.70 -32.08 20.14
CA ARG A 43 -8.81 -32.06 18.96
C ARG A 43 -9.39 -32.58 17.61
N ASN A 44 -10.59 -32.16 17.23
CA ASN A 44 -11.09 -32.33 15.87
C ASN A 44 -11.48 -30.96 15.29
N HIS A 45 -10.48 -30.23 14.77
CA HIS A 45 -10.59 -28.90 14.14
C HIS A 45 -11.63 -28.76 13.00
N ARG A 46 -12.35 -29.82 12.64
CA ARG A 46 -13.16 -29.88 11.42
C ARG A 46 -14.62 -29.42 11.57
N GLN A 47 -15.16 -29.27 12.79
CA GLN A 47 -16.60 -29.03 12.91
C GLN A 47 -17.07 -27.99 13.94
N GLY A 48 -16.18 -27.13 14.46
CA GLY A 48 -16.42 -26.05 15.44
C GLY A 48 -17.87 -25.54 15.61
N ASN A 49 -18.27 -25.14 16.82
CA ASN A 49 -19.69 -24.89 17.14
C ASN A 49 -20.34 -23.89 16.18
N VAL A 50 -21.54 -24.21 15.70
CA VAL A 50 -22.30 -23.31 14.82
C VAL A 50 -22.73 -22.11 15.63
N ILE A 51 -22.31 -20.95 15.17
CA ILE A 51 -22.58 -19.67 15.80
C ILE A 51 -23.37 -18.77 14.86
N SER A 52 -24.10 -17.84 15.47
CA SER A 52 -24.71 -16.71 14.79
C SER A 52 -24.01 -15.43 15.21
N LEU A 53 -23.69 -14.59 14.24
CA LEU A 53 -23.27 -13.21 14.48
C LEU A 53 -24.45 -12.27 14.29
N ILE A 54 -24.75 -11.48 15.32
CA ILE A 54 -25.82 -10.49 15.31
C ILE A 54 -25.18 -9.12 15.48
N GLY A 55 -25.27 -8.30 14.45
CA GLY A 55 -24.71 -6.95 14.44
C GLY A 55 -25.56 -5.96 15.21
N HIS A 56 -24.92 -5.23 16.12
CA HIS A 56 -25.50 -4.12 16.86
C HIS A 56 -24.74 -2.82 16.51
N PRO A 57 -25.29 -1.64 16.81
CA PRO A 57 -24.60 -0.37 16.53
C PRO A 57 -23.24 -0.21 17.23
N GLU A 58 -23.04 -0.83 18.39
CA GLU A 58 -21.83 -0.66 19.22
C GLU A 58 -20.95 -1.94 19.31
N GLY A 59 -21.35 -3.03 18.67
CA GLY A 59 -20.61 -4.28 18.69
C GLY A 59 -21.31 -5.46 18.02
N ILE A 60 -20.72 -6.64 18.16
CA ILE A 60 -21.22 -7.91 17.65
C ILE A 60 -21.64 -8.78 18.82
N GLU A 61 -22.85 -9.33 18.77
CA GLU A 61 -23.25 -10.43 19.63
C GLU A 61 -22.92 -11.75 18.92
N ILE A 62 -22.16 -12.61 19.61
CA ILE A 62 -21.79 -13.94 19.17
C ILE A 62 -22.62 -14.92 19.98
N ARG A 63 -23.48 -15.68 19.30
CA ARG A 63 -24.38 -16.65 19.94
C ARG A 63 -24.07 -18.06 19.44
N GLU A 64 -23.88 -18.99 20.35
CA GLU A 64 -23.86 -20.41 20.03
C GLU A 64 -25.29 -20.94 19.90
N ASN A 65 -25.62 -21.52 18.75
CA ASN A 65 -27.00 -21.90 18.45
C ASN A 65 -27.50 -23.06 19.31
N ALA A 66 -26.62 -24.03 19.62
CA ALA A 66 -27.00 -25.23 20.35
C ALA A 66 -27.22 -24.97 21.86
N SER A 67 -26.30 -24.23 22.51
CA SER A 67 -26.37 -23.98 23.95
C SER A 67 -27.13 -22.71 24.31
N GLY A 68 -27.34 -21.81 23.34
CA GLY A 68 -27.85 -20.46 23.61
C GLY A 68 -26.84 -19.56 24.34
N SER A 69 -25.59 -20.01 24.51
CA SER A 69 -24.53 -19.21 25.13
C SER A 69 -24.23 -18.00 24.27
N MET A 70 -24.07 -16.85 24.92
CA MET A 70 -23.88 -15.57 24.24
C MET A 70 -22.68 -14.83 24.80
N VAL A 71 -21.93 -14.21 23.90
CA VAL A 71 -20.82 -13.33 24.22
C VAL A 71 -20.88 -12.05 23.39
N ALA A 72 -20.51 -10.94 24.01
CA ALA A 72 -20.46 -9.62 23.42
C ALA A 72 -19.02 -9.28 22.97
N LEU A 73 -18.86 -8.85 21.72
CA LEU A 73 -17.63 -8.28 21.18
C LEU A 73 -17.87 -6.81 20.76
N PRO A 74 -17.56 -5.83 21.63
CA PRO A 74 -17.63 -4.42 21.28
C PRO A 74 -16.72 -4.07 20.10
N TYR A 75 -17.15 -3.16 19.21
CA TYR A 75 -16.31 -2.74 18.07
C TYR A 75 -15.00 -2.10 18.51
N SER A 76 -14.98 -1.41 19.65
CA SER A 76 -13.78 -0.83 20.25
C SER A 76 -12.70 -1.85 20.63
N LYS A 77 -13.02 -3.15 20.66
CA LYS A 77 -12.04 -4.21 20.92
C LYS A 77 -11.44 -4.79 19.65
N ILE A 78 -12.06 -4.55 18.50
CA ILE A 78 -11.65 -5.09 17.21
C ILE A 78 -10.62 -4.13 16.59
N LYS A 79 -9.41 -4.63 16.38
CA LYS A 79 -8.31 -3.91 15.73
C LYS A 79 -8.44 -3.95 14.21
N SER A 80 -8.63 -5.15 13.67
CA SER A 80 -8.79 -5.43 12.24
C SER A 80 -9.46 -6.79 12.07
N TRP A 81 -9.81 -7.13 10.84
CA TRP A 81 -10.26 -8.46 10.46
C TRP A 81 -9.86 -8.75 9.02
N ASP A 82 -9.77 -10.03 8.71
CA ASP A 82 -9.39 -10.54 7.40
C ASP A 82 -10.08 -11.88 7.15
N ILE A 83 -10.18 -12.25 5.87
CA ILE A 83 -10.67 -13.56 5.45
C ILE A 83 -9.48 -14.28 4.83
N LEU A 84 -9.07 -15.39 5.45
CA LEU A 84 -7.99 -16.25 5.01
C LEU A 84 -8.57 -17.42 4.22
N GLU A 85 -8.05 -17.64 3.00
CA GLU A 85 -8.40 -18.77 2.16
C GLU A 85 -7.58 -20.02 2.55
N TYR A 86 -8.24 -21.16 2.79
CA TYR A 86 -7.54 -22.39 3.13
C TYR A 86 -8.27 -23.63 2.60
N LYS A 87 -7.74 -24.23 1.53
CA LYS A 87 -8.18 -25.47 0.82
C LYS A 87 -9.69 -25.65 0.53
N GLU A 88 -9.98 -25.68 -0.76
CA GLU A 88 -11.13 -26.19 -1.56
C GLU A 88 -12.58 -25.94 -1.10
N ASP A 89 -12.94 -25.93 0.20
CA ASP A 89 -14.35 -25.80 0.62
C ASP A 89 -14.60 -24.85 1.80
N ARG A 90 -13.56 -24.34 2.47
CA ARG A 90 -13.71 -23.46 3.64
C ARG A 90 -12.79 -22.25 3.64
N HIS A 91 -13.28 -21.18 4.26
CA HIS A 91 -12.53 -19.96 4.54
C HIS A 91 -12.56 -19.67 6.03
N TYR A 92 -11.62 -18.84 6.48
CA TYR A 92 -11.48 -18.45 7.88
C TYR A 92 -11.68 -16.95 8.00
N LEU A 93 -12.60 -16.54 8.86
CA LEU A 93 -12.73 -15.16 9.31
C LEU A 93 -11.86 -15.01 10.54
N HIS A 94 -10.87 -14.14 10.45
CA HIS A 94 -9.97 -13.83 11.54
C HIS A 94 -10.24 -12.40 12.02
N ILE A 95 -10.46 -12.24 13.33
CA ILE A 95 -10.76 -10.97 13.97
C ILE A 95 -9.64 -10.67 14.95
N HIS A 96 -8.82 -9.68 14.61
CA HIS A 96 -7.72 -9.22 15.43
C HIS A 96 -8.22 -8.33 16.57
N LEU A 97 -7.77 -8.58 17.79
CA LEU A 97 -8.15 -7.79 18.97
C LEU A 97 -6.98 -6.94 19.50
N HIS A 98 -7.28 -5.83 20.18
CA HIS A 98 -6.24 -4.90 20.67
C HIS A 98 -5.37 -5.45 21.82
N HIS A 99 -5.98 -6.07 22.83
CA HIS A 99 -5.30 -6.50 24.06
C HIS A 99 -5.69 -7.92 24.49
N GLN A 100 -6.17 -8.73 23.54
CA GLN A 100 -6.69 -10.08 23.78
C GLN A 100 -6.26 -10.99 22.64
N LYS A 101 -6.38 -12.32 22.85
CA LYS A 101 -6.17 -13.28 21.77
C LYS A 101 -7.17 -13.03 20.64
N ASP A 102 -6.68 -13.13 19.41
CA ASP A 102 -7.50 -13.01 18.22
C ASP A 102 -8.59 -14.10 18.19
N ILE A 103 -9.67 -13.82 17.47
CA ILE A 103 -10.81 -14.72 17.36
C ILE A 103 -10.87 -15.27 15.94
N VAL A 104 -11.03 -16.59 15.81
CA VAL A 104 -11.07 -17.25 14.50
C VAL A 104 -12.38 -18.03 14.34
N PHE A 105 -13.01 -17.83 13.18
CA PHE A 105 -14.17 -18.58 12.74
C PHE A 105 -13.89 -19.22 11.38
N ASN A 106 -14.50 -20.37 11.10
CA ASN A 106 -14.51 -20.94 9.75
C ASN A 106 -15.93 -20.94 9.16
N PHE A 107 -16.00 -20.91 7.84
CA PHE A 107 -17.26 -20.92 7.08
C PHE A 107 -17.06 -21.57 5.70
N LEU A 108 -18.16 -21.93 5.05
CA LEU A 108 -18.16 -22.49 3.69
C LEU A 108 -17.90 -21.40 2.64
N VAL A 109 -17.18 -21.73 1.57
CA VAL A 109 -16.81 -20.77 0.50
C VAL A 109 -17.99 -19.92 0.02
N ASN A 110 -19.16 -20.54 -0.19
CA ASN A 110 -20.37 -19.87 -0.66
C ASN A 110 -20.93 -18.79 0.30
N ALA A 111 -20.54 -18.79 1.57
CA ALA A 111 -20.92 -17.78 2.56
C ALA A 111 -19.95 -16.58 2.60
N GLY A 112 -18.79 -16.66 1.92
CA GLY A 112 -17.73 -15.65 2.02
C GLY A 112 -18.13 -14.26 1.56
N THR A 113 -18.87 -14.16 0.45
CA THR A 113 -19.34 -12.86 -0.05
C THR A 113 -20.25 -12.16 0.96
N ASP A 114 -21.14 -12.90 1.62
CA ASP A 114 -22.04 -12.33 2.63
C ASP A 114 -21.30 -11.91 3.91
N ILE A 115 -20.32 -12.72 4.33
CA ILE A 115 -19.49 -12.43 5.50
C ILE A 115 -18.62 -11.20 5.26
N ALA A 116 -17.93 -11.15 4.11
CA ALA A 116 -17.15 -9.98 3.71
C ALA A 116 -18.03 -8.73 3.61
N LYS A 117 -19.21 -8.83 2.98
CA LYS A 117 -20.16 -7.72 2.86
C LYS A 117 -20.65 -7.23 4.23
N TYR A 118 -20.90 -8.13 5.16
CA TYR A 118 -21.29 -7.78 6.53
C TYR A 118 -20.16 -7.06 7.27
N PHE A 119 -18.96 -7.64 7.33
CA PHE A 119 -17.84 -7.04 8.06
C PHE A 119 -17.32 -5.74 7.43
N ASN A 120 -17.43 -5.58 6.11
CA ASN A 120 -17.15 -4.30 5.43
C ASN A 120 -18.15 -3.18 5.75
N GLN A 121 -19.37 -3.52 6.22
CA GLN A 121 -20.36 -2.52 6.66
C GLN A 121 -20.16 -2.08 8.11
N ILE A 122 -19.41 -2.87 8.89
CA ILE A 122 -19.04 -2.51 10.25
C ILE A 122 -18.05 -1.36 10.15
N LYS A 123 -18.49 -0.17 10.56
CA LYS A 123 -17.57 0.89 10.92
C LYS A 123 -16.87 0.46 12.19
N ILE A 124 -15.79 -0.30 12.02
CA ILE A 124 -14.75 -0.31 13.03
C ILE A 124 -14.24 1.12 12.97
N ASP A 125 -14.70 1.94 13.90
CA ASP A 125 -13.93 3.11 14.30
C ASP A 125 -12.60 2.52 14.70
N ARG A 126 -11.66 2.43 13.73
CA ARG A 126 -10.30 1.95 13.96
C ARG A 126 -9.92 2.67 15.22
N PHE A 127 -9.72 1.92 16.30
CA PHE A 127 -9.41 2.51 17.58
C PHE A 127 -8.17 3.34 17.30
N LYS A 128 -8.35 4.65 17.17
CA LYS A 128 -7.26 5.60 17.17
C LYS A 128 -6.83 5.55 18.61
N GLU A 129 -6.00 4.55 18.90
CA GLU A 129 -5.11 4.63 20.03
C GLU A 129 -4.53 6.04 19.93
N GLU A 130 -4.84 6.90 20.91
CA GLU A 130 -4.21 8.22 20.98
C GLU A 130 -2.73 7.95 21.15
N ARG A 131 -2.03 7.87 20.02
CA ARG A 131 -0.58 7.77 19.99
C ARG A 131 -0.07 9.16 20.34
N SER A 132 0.81 9.23 21.32
CA SER A 132 1.59 10.44 21.50
C SER A 132 2.33 10.75 20.20
N GLU A 133 2.52 12.04 19.93
CA GLU A 133 3.32 12.47 18.77
C GLU A 133 4.73 11.86 18.81
N ASP A 134 5.28 11.60 20.00
CA ASP A 134 6.56 10.92 20.20
C ASP A 134 6.54 9.47 19.69
N LEU A 135 5.46 8.73 19.95
CA LEU A 135 5.31 7.36 19.44
C LEU A 135 5.15 7.33 17.91
N ILE A 136 4.45 8.31 17.35
CA ILE A 136 4.32 8.46 15.88
C ILE A 136 5.70 8.74 15.27
N LYS A 137 6.47 9.64 15.88
CA LYS A 137 7.84 9.98 15.45
C LYS A 137 8.78 8.78 15.50
N GLU A 138 8.68 7.96 16.55
CA GLU A 138 9.43 6.72 16.68
C GLU A 138 9.06 5.74 15.54
N GLN A 139 7.76 5.56 15.30
CA GLN A 139 7.26 4.64 14.27
C GLN A 139 7.64 5.05 12.84
N ILE A 140 7.52 6.35 12.53
CA ILE A 140 8.02 6.89 11.26
C ILE A 140 9.56 6.75 11.19
N GLY A 141 10.25 6.83 12.32
CA GLY A 141 11.69 6.53 12.43
C GLY A 141 12.05 5.15 11.85
N TYR A 142 11.30 4.10 12.18
CA TYR A 142 11.52 2.77 11.59
C TYR A 142 11.35 2.77 10.05
N LEU A 143 10.42 3.56 9.52
CA LEU A 143 10.24 3.71 8.07
C LEU A 143 11.43 4.47 7.44
N VAL A 144 11.92 5.53 8.09
CA VAL A 144 13.10 6.29 7.65
C VAL A 144 14.32 5.39 7.55
N ASP A 145 14.52 4.52 8.55
CA ASP A 145 15.64 3.58 8.58
C ASP A 145 15.48 2.49 7.51
N ALA A 146 14.26 2.00 7.27
CA ALA A 146 13.98 1.04 6.20
C ALA A 146 14.29 1.59 4.79
N TRP A 147 14.17 2.91 4.61
CA TRP A 147 14.51 3.60 3.36
C TRP A 147 15.94 4.16 3.32
N ALA A 148 16.69 4.11 4.42
CA ALA A 148 18.10 4.44 4.41
C ALA A 148 18.86 3.49 3.48
N LEU A 149 19.85 4.02 2.77
CA LEU A 149 20.85 3.18 2.12
C LEU A 149 21.77 2.59 3.19
N PRO A 150 22.22 1.34 3.05
CA PRO A 150 23.30 0.81 3.88
C PRO A 150 24.52 1.73 3.85
N ALA A 151 25.24 1.82 4.97
CA ALA A 151 26.40 2.71 5.07
C ALA A 151 27.54 2.34 4.11
N ASP A 152 27.61 1.08 3.72
CA ASP A 152 28.55 0.49 2.77
C ASP A 152 27.99 0.42 1.33
N TYR A 153 26.81 0.98 1.08
CA TYR A 153 26.23 1.02 -0.25
C TYR A 153 27.04 1.96 -1.15
N HIS A 154 27.73 1.35 -2.12
CA HIS A 154 28.47 2.06 -3.15
C HIS A 154 28.04 1.60 -4.53
N VAL A 155 27.82 2.56 -5.41
CA VAL A 155 27.58 2.37 -6.84
C VAL A 155 28.82 2.79 -7.59
N ASN A 156 29.35 1.86 -8.36
CA ASN A 156 30.32 2.15 -9.42
C ASN A 156 29.93 1.34 -10.64
N PHE A 157 29.07 1.91 -11.47
CA PHE A 157 28.58 1.30 -12.69
C PHE A 157 29.21 2.03 -13.87
N SER A 158 29.91 1.29 -14.72
CA SER A 158 30.48 1.83 -15.95
C SER A 158 30.31 0.83 -17.07
N GLN A 159 29.60 1.24 -18.12
CA GLN A 159 29.31 0.35 -19.24
C GLN A 159 29.23 1.11 -20.55
N GLU A 160 29.79 0.50 -21.58
CA GLU A 160 29.68 0.95 -22.95
C GLU A 160 28.49 0.31 -23.64
N PHE A 161 27.71 1.12 -24.35
CA PHE A 161 26.52 0.67 -25.07
C PHE A 161 26.50 1.25 -26.48
N LYS A 162 26.30 0.38 -27.48
CA LYS A 162 26.16 0.79 -28.88
C LYS A 162 24.79 1.42 -29.10
N THR A 163 24.75 2.68 -29.50
CA THR A 163 23.49 3.39 -29.76
C THR A 163 23.03 3.25 -31.20
N ALA A 164 21.72 3.35 -31.43
CA ALA A 164 21.11 3.24 -32.76
C ALA A 164 21.48 4.42 -33.69
N ALA A 165 21.84 5.58 -33.13
CA ALA A 165 22.30 6.73 -33.89
C ALA A 165 23.75 6.50 -34.36
N LEU A 166 23.93 6.09 -35.62
CA LEU A 166 25.20 6.08 -36.36
C LEU A 166 26.34 5.24 -35.75
N GLY A 167 26.05 4.08 -35.16
CA GLY A 167 27.09 3.14 -34.70
C GLY A 167 28.02 3.69 -33.61
N LYS A 168 27.65 4.80 -32.97
CA LYS A 168 28.43 5.41 -31.90
C LYS A 168 28.25 4.63 -30.61
N THR A 169 29.36 4.15 -30.06
CA THR A 169 29.42 3.66 -28.68
C THR A 169 29.31 4.85 -27.75
N LYS A 170 28.34 4.82 -26.83
CA LYS A 170 28.27 5.75 -25.71
C LYS A 170 28.61 5.01 -24.44
N ARG A 171 29.36 5.66 -23.56
CA ARG A 171 29.62 5.16 -22.21
C ARG A 171 28.66 5.84 -21.25
N ILE A 172 28.08 5.04 -20.37
CA ILE A 172 27.42 5.52 -19.16
C ILE A 172 28.34 5.24 -17.98
N GLU A 173 28.44 6.21 -17.07
CA GLU A 173 29.08 6.03 -15.79
C GLU A 173 28.14 6.55 -14.70
N ILE A 174 27.93 5.76 -13.66
CA ILE A 174 27.14 6.12 -12.48
C ILE A 174 28.00 5.81 -11.26
N THR A 175 28.23 6.83 -10.45
CA THR A 175 28.83 6.72 -9.12
C THR A 175 27.85 7.20 -8.07
N ASP A 176 28.21 7.10 -6.79
CA ASP A 176 27.37 7.56 -5.65
C ASP A 176 26.86 8.99 -5.78
N ASN A 177 27.60 9.85 -6.47
CA ASN A 177 27.34 11.27 -6.57
C ASN A 177 27.28 11.81 -8.01
N ARG A 178 27.52 10.99 -9.03
CA ARG A 178 27.65 11.48 -10.41
C ARG A 178 27.04 10.51 -11.42
N ILE A 179 26.47 11.07 -12.48
CA ILE A 179 26.10 10.34 -13.68
C ILE A 179 26.69 11.00 -14.92
N SER A 180 27.18 10.22 -15.87
CA SER A 180 27.64 10.71 -17.17
C SER A 180 27.03 9.91 -18.32
N TRP A 181 26.68 10.61 -19.40
CA TRP A 181 26.18 9.99 -20.63
C TRP A 181 26.41 10.90 -21.84
N GLY A 182 26.98 10.33 -22.91
CA GLY A 182 27.10 11.03 -24.20
C GLY A 182 27.94 12.30 -24.17
N GLY A 183 28.93 12.37 -23.29
CA GLY A 183 29.80 13.55 -23.11
C GLY A 183 29.27 14.57 -22.08
N GLU A 184 28.06 14.37 -21.56
CA GLU A 184 27.53 15.18 -20.46
C GLU A 184 27.76 14.46 -19.13
N ALA A 185 27.98 15.23 -18.06
CA ALA A 185 28.12 14.71 -16.71
C ALA A 185 27.46 15.63 -15.69
N PHE A 186 26.90 15.02 -14.66
CA PHE A 186 26.03 15.68 -13.68
C PHE A 186 26.23 15.11 -12.30
N GLU A 187 26.05 15.96 -11.30
CA GLU A 187 26.04 15.54 -9.91
C GLU A 187 24.63 15.12 -9.49
N LEU A 188 24.51 13.91 -8.96
CA LEU A 188 23.23 13.28 -8.60
C LEU A 188 22.58 13.91 -7.36
N HIS A 189 23.33 14.62 -6.51
CA HIS A 189 22.72 15.36 -5.40
C HIS A 189 21.82 16.53 -5.87
N ASN A 190 21.98 16.95 -7.13
CA ASN A 190 21.10 17.94 -7.77
C ASN A 190 19.91 17.29 -8.49
N ALA A 191 19.81 15.96 -8.49
CA ALA A 191 18.71 15.25 -9.13
C ALA A 191 17.44 15.35 -8.28
N THR A 192 16.35 15.79 -8.90
CA THR A 192 15.05 16.00 -8.25
C THR A 192 14.05 14.90 -8.56
N ALA A 193 14.28 14.15 -9.64
CA ALA A 193 13.37 13.13 -10.12
C ALA A 193 13.96 12.35 -11.30
N ILE A 194 13.39 11.17 -11.53
CA ILE A 194 13.68 10.32 -12.70
C ILE A 194 12.37 10.01 -13.41
N THR A 195 12.34 10.18 -14.73
CA THR A 195 11.25 9.66 -15.58
C THR A 195 11.83 8.68 -16.59
N TYR A 196 11.13 7.59 -16.85
CA TYR A 196 11.60 6.57 -17.77
C TYR A 196 10.45 6.04 -18.64
N SER A 197 10.80 5.50 -19.81
CA SER A 197 9.84 4.87 -20.71
C SER A 197 10.49 3.77 -21.55
N LYS A 198 9.63 2.87 -22.04
CA LYS A 198 9.95 1.87 -23.06
C LYS A 198 8.95 2.05 -24.21
N THR A 199 9.46 2.24 -25.42
CA THR A 199 8.64 2.46 -26.62
C THR A 199 8.88 1.34 -27.62
N GLN A 200 7.82 0.59 -27.93
CA GLN A 200 7.86 -0.43 -28.96
C GLN A 200 7.67 0.22 -30.34
N ASN A 201 8.62 -0.01 -31.24
CA ASN A 201 8.47 0.39 -32.63
C ASN A 201 7.93 -0.78 -33.45
N ASN A 202 6.90 -0.50 -34.25
CA ASN A 202 6.29 -1.45 -35.16
C ASN A 202 6.45 -0.97 -36.60
N VAL A 203 6.75 -1.89 -37.51
CA VAL A 203 6.69 -1.66 -38.96
C VAL A 203 5.69 -2.66 -39.50
N ASN A 204 4.64 -2.18 -40.17
CA ASN A 204 3.56 -3.00 -40.72
C ASN A 204 2.92 -3.95 -39.69
N GLY A 205 2.75 -3.49 -38.44
CA GLY A 205 2.17 -4.29 -37.35
C GLY A 205 3.13 -5.30 -36.70
N PHE A 206 4.34 -5.48 -37.23
CA PHE A 206 5.36 -6.33 -36.63
C PHE A 206 6.30 -5.52 -35.75
N LYS A 207 6.59 -6.04 -34.55
CA LYS A 207 7.58 -5.49 -33.62
C LYS A 207 8.96 -5.51 -34.26
N THR A 208 9.54 -4.34 -34.52
CA THR A 208 10.87 -4.21 -35.12
C THR A 208 11.94 -3.89 -34.10
N SER A 209 11.65 -3.04 -33.13
CA SER A 209 12.61 -2.67 -32.08
C SER A 209 11.93 -2.17 -30.81
N MET A 210 12.74 -2.05 -29.75
CA MET A 210 12.38 -1.39 -28.49
C MET A 210 13.36 -0.24 -28.27
N ASN A 211 12.82 0.93 -27.95
CA ASN A 211 13.59 2.10 -27.51
C ASN A 211 13.41 2.28 -26.01
N TYR A 212 14.49 2.58 -25.33
CA TYR A 212 14.56 2.81 -23.90
C TYR A 212 14.99 4.24 -23.67
N GLU A 213 14.27 4.95 -22.80
CA GLU A 213 14.51 6.35 -22.49
C GLU A 213 14.47 6.54 -20.97
N ILE A 214 15.50 7.22 -20.44
CA ILE A 214 15.62 7.60 -19.04
C ILE A 214 16.02 9.07 -18.99
N HIS A 215 15.28 9.85 -18.21
CA HIS A 215 15.53 11.26 -17.96
C HIS A 215 15.83 11.49 -16.49
N VAL A 216 16.98 12.10 -16.22
CA VAL A 216 17.35 12.57 -14.88
C VAL A 216 17.07 14.07 -14.83
N HIS A 217 16.08 14.47 -14.02
CA HIS A 217 15.68 15.86 -13.83
C HIS A 217 16.54 16.50 -12.73
N LEU A 218 16.90 17.77 -12.89
CA LEU A 218 17.84 18.47 -12.01
C LEU A 218 17.24 19.80 -11.53
N THR A 219 17.52 20.20 -10.29
CA THR A 219 16.98 21.43 -9.67
C THR A 219 17.26 22.69 -10.48
N ASN A 220 18.45 22.77 -11.09
CA ASN A 220 18.96 23.98 -11.76
C ASN A 220 18.98 23.88 -13.29
N ARG A 221 18.22 22.97 -13.90
CA ARG A 221 18.16 22.85 -15.37
C ARG A 221 16.74 22.67 -15.89
N LYS A 222 16.45 23.40 -16.96
CA LYS A 222 15.20 23.23 -17.73
C LYS A 222 15.15 21.92 -18.52
N LYS A 223 16.30 21.33 -18.88
CA LYS A 223 16.38 20.10 -19.67
C LYS A 223 17.00 18.98 -18.82
N PRO A 224 16.38 17.80 -18.76
CA PRO A 224 16.95 16.65 -18.06
C PRO A 224 18.16 16.09 -18.84
N LEU A 225 19.02 15.35 -18.15
CA LEU A 225 19.97 14.45 -18.82
C LEU A 225 19.16 13.35 -19.49
N LYS A 226 19.31 13.21 -20.82
CA LYS A 226 18.56 12.25 -21.63
C LYS A 226 19.42 11.06 -22.04
N ILE A 227 19.14 9.91 -21.43
CA ILE A 227 19.75 8.62 -21.76
C ILE A 227 18.80 7.88 -22.70
N VAL A 228 19.22 7.67 -23.94
CA VAL A 228 18.41 7.01 -24.97
C VAL A 228 19.25 5.96 -25.66
N PHE A 229 18.69 4.76 -25.72
CA PHE A 229 19.27 3.65 -26.45
C PHE A 229 18.16 2.72 -26.91
N GLY A 230 18.49 1.81 -27.81
CA GLY A 230 17.52 0.85 -28.33
C GLY A 230 18.24 -0.38 -28.83
N LYS A 231 17.47 -1.33 -29.37
CA LYS A 231 18.02 -2.49 -30.07
C LYS A 231 18.65 -2.04 -31.39
N ALA A 232 19.89 -1.57 -31.36
CA ALA A 232 20.70 -1.33 -32.54
C ALA A 232 21.41 -2.62 -32.98
N PHE A 233 21.62 -2.80 -34.29
CA PHE A 233 22.26 -3.95 -34.93
C PHE A 233 23.39 -4.57 -34.09
N GLY A 234 23.18 -5.80 -33.62
CA GLY A 234 24.18 -6.61 -32.91
C GLY A 234 24.00 -6.79 -31.40
N VAL A 235 23.10 -6.04 -30.74
CA VAL A 235 22.78 -6.23 -29.31
C VAL A 235 21.42 -6.92 -29.17
N GLY A 236 21.37 -8.01 -28.40
CA GLY A 236 20.12 -8.73 -28.13
C GLY A 236 19.16 -7.89 -27.27
N GLU A 237 17.85 -8.00 -27.49
CA GLU A 237 16.85 -7.25 -26.71
C GLU A 237 16.97 -7.49 -25.20
N LYS A 238 17.25 -8.74 -24.80
CA LYS A 238 17.53 -9.09 -23.40
C LYS A 238 18.72 -8.34 -22.81
N GLN A 239 19.77 -8.08 -23.60
CA GLN A 239 20.94 -7.32 -23.13
C GLN A 239 20.61 -5.84 -22.97
N ALA A 240 19.83 -5.27 -23.90
CA ALA A 240 19.36 -3.89 -23.78
C ALA A 240 18.44 -3.70 -22.57
N GLU A 241 17.57 -4.69 -22.31
CA GLU A 241 16.68 -4.68 -21.15
C GLU A 241 17.42 -4.85 -19.82
N LEU A 242 18.41 -5.74 -19.76
CA LEU A 242 19.28 -5.87 -18.58
C LEU A 242 20.05 -4.57 -18.31
N PHE A 243 20.63 -3.97 -19.35
CA PHE A 243 21.33 -2.69 -19.25
C PHE A 243 20.41 -1.58 -18.74
N TYR A 244 19.19 -1.52 -19.25
CA TYR A 244 18.15 -0.59 -18.79
C TYR A 244 17.78 -0.80 -17.32
N GLY A 245 17.55 -2.06 -16.92
CA GLY A 245 17.25 -2.42 -15.53
C GLY A 245 18.36 -1.97 -14.58
N ASN A 246 19.62 -2.26 -14.90
CA ASN A 246 20.77 -1.89 -14.07
C ASN A 246 20.88 -0.36 -13.86
N ILE A 247 20.60 0.43 -14.90
CA ILE A 247 20.60 1.90 -14.79
C ILE A 247 19.46 2.35 -13.87
N LEU A 248 18.25 1.81 -14.07
CA LEU A 248 17.11 2.15 -13.22
C LEU A 248 17.35 1.76 -11.77
N ASP A 249 17.88 0.57 -11.49
CA ASP A 249 18.16 0.13 -10.12
C ASP A 249 19.15 1.06 -9.41
N ALA A 250 20.22 1.47 -10.11
CA ALA A 250 21.18 2.43 -9.58
C ALA A 250 20.51 3.79 -9.30
N LEU A 251 19.74 4.31 -10.24
CA LEU A 251 19.05 5.60 -10.09
C LEU A 251 17.93 5.57 -9.04
N PHE A 252 17.25 4.43 -8.88
CA PHE A 252 16.26 4.22 -7.84
C PHE A 252 16.90 4.43 -6.47
N ASN A 253 18.00 3.73 -6.19
CA ASN A 253 18.70 3.84 -4.92
C ASN A 253 19.29 5.24 -4.70
N LEU A 254 19.90 5.84 -5.72
CA LEU A 254 20.62 7.10 -5.58
C LEU A 254 19.72 8.34 -5.57
N VAL A 255 18.53 8.28 -6.18
CA VAL A 255 17.62 9.43 -6.33
C VAL A 255 16.27 9.15 -5.69
N THR A 256 15.51 8.17 -6.21
CA THR A 256 14.12 7.90 -5.78
C THR A 256 14.02 7.49 -4.32
N ARG A 257 14.93 6.64 -3.85
CA ARG A 257 14.98 6.16 -2.47
C ARG A 257 15.30 7.29 -1.50
N LYS A 258 16.31 8.11 -1.81
CA LYS A 258 16.66 9.30 -1.02
C LYS A 258 15.52 10.31 -0.95
N GLN A 259 14.78 10.45 -2.05
CA GLN A 259 13.62 11.31 -2.10
C GLN A 259 12.47 10.81 -1.20
N ILE A 260 12.14 9.52 -1.24
CA ILE A 260 11.12 8.96 -0.36
C ILE A 260 11.58 9.04 1.11
N GLN A 261 12.87 8.81 1.37
CA GLN A 261 13.45 8.99 2.70
C GLN A 261 13.29 10.44 3.20
N SER A 262 13.50 11.45 2.34
CA SER A 262 13.31 12.85 2.72
C SER A 262 11.83 13.18 3.01
N TRP A 263 10.90 12.56 2.29
CA TRP A 263 9.46 12.64 2.63
C TRP A 263 9.19 12.09 4.02
N LEU A 264 9.71 10.91 4.34
CA LEU A 264 9.52 10.28 5.66
C LEU A 264 10.13 11.11 6.80
N ILE A 265 11.29 11.74 6.57
CA ILE A 265 11.91 12.67 7.54
C ILE A 265 11.00 13.89 7.76
N ALA A 266 10.46 14.49 6.70
CA ALA A 266 9.50 15.58 6.82
C ALA A 266 8.24 15.14 7.56
N PHE A 267 7.71 13.95 7.26
CA PHE A 267 6.52 13.39 7.91
C PHE A 267 6.73 13.13 9.40
N LYS A 268 7.93 12.69 9.79
CA LYS A 268 8.34 12.55 11.21
C LYS A 268 8.25 13.89 11.94
N ASN A 269 8.52 15.00 11.26
CA ASN A 269 8.40 16.34 11.82
C ASN A 269 7.02 16.97 11.61
N ASN A 270 6.05 16.19 11.11
CA ASN A 270 4.70 16.65 10.73
C ASN A 270 4.71 17.79 9.69
N GLU A 271 5.71 17.77 8.80
CA GLU A 271 5.89 18.72 7.71
C GLU A 271 5.25 18.19 6.42
N ARG A 272 4.96 19.11 5.49
CA ARG A 272 4.50 18.81 4.13
C ARG A 272 5.64 18.96 3.15
N VAL A 273 5.67 18.13 2.13
CA VAL A 273 6.63 18.23 1.03
C VAL A 273 5.90 18.65 -0.24
N GLU A 274 6.28 19.82 -0.77
CA GLU A 274 5.73 20.36 -2.01
C GLU A 274 6.32 19.64 -3.24
N CYS A 275 5.43 19.17 -4.12
CA CYS A 275 5.73 18.33 -5.28
C CYS A 275 5.11 18.91 -6.56
N GLN A 276 5.46 20.16 -6.89
CA GLN A 276 4.93 20.93 -8.02
C GLN A 276 3.40 21.11 -7.97
N ASP A 277 2.64 20.14 -8.50
CA ASP A 277 1.18 20.21 -8.67
C ASP A 277 0.39 19.65 -7.46
N PHE A 278 1.09 19.10 -6.48
CA PHE A 278 0.54 18.54 -5.26
C PHE A 278 1.54 18.66 -4.11
N SER A 279 1.11 18.38 -2.89
CA SER A 279 2.01 18.16 -1.77
C SER A 279 1.67 16.87 -1.04
N VAL A 280 2.64 16.33 -0.32
CA VAL A 280 2.49 15.10 0.44
C VAL A 280 2.69 15.38 1.91
N SER A 281 1.94 14.69 2.75
CA SER A 281 2.11 14.70 4.21
C SER A 281 1.96 13.29 4.77
N ARG A 282 2.17 13.14 6.08
CA ARG A 282 1.88 11.87 6.78
C ARG A 282 0.46 11.34 6.57
N GLU A 283 -0.50 12.21 6.26
CA GLU A 283 -1.91 11.83 6.10
C GLU A 283 -2.25 11.35 4.69
N GLY A 284 -1.56 11.88 3.67
CA GLY A 284 -1.89 11.59 2.28
C GLY A 284 -1.34 12.60 1.29
N ILE A 285 -1.95 12.59 0.11
CA ILE A 285 -1.67 13.50 -1.00
C ILE A 285 -2.66 14.66 -0.94
N HIS A 286 -2.13 15.88 -0.83
CA HIS A 286 -2.86 17.14 -0.91
C HIS A 286 -2.80 17.65 -2.35
N HIS A 287 -3.95 17.84 -2.98
CA HIS A 287 -4.05 18.35 -4.34
C HIS A 287 -5.08 19.48 -4.41
N VAL A 288 -4.69 20.58 -5.04
CA VAL A 288 -5.59 21.72 -5.24
C VAL A 288 -6.45 21.49 -6.47
N ARG A 289 -7.76 21.34 -6.26
CA ARG A 289 -8.74 21.23 -7.35
C ARG A 289 -9.78 22.33 -7.21
N ARG A 290 -9.90 23.18 -8.24
CA ARG A 290 -10.82 24.35 -8.25
C ARG A 290 -10.61 25.31 -7.06
N GLY A 291 -9.35 25.51 -6.65
CA GLY A 291 -9.00 26.37 -5.51
C GLY A 291 -9.21 25.74 -4.12
N GLU A 292 -9.78 24.54 -4.04
CA GLU A 292 -9.94 23.80 -2.79
C GLU A 292 -8.81 22.79 -2.63
N ASN A 293 -8.14 22.80 -1.48
CA ASN A 293 -7.20 21.75 -1.12
C ASN A 293 -7.98 20.46 -0.76
N LYS A 294 -7.76 19.41 -1.54
CA LYS A 294 -8.36 18.08 -1.33
C LYS A 294 -7.29 17.10 -0.89
N LEU A 295 -7.65 16.27 0.09
CA LEU A 295 -6.78 15.22 0.61
C LEU A 295 -7.23 13.84 0.12
N ILE A 296 -6.32 13.11 -0.52
CA ILE A 296 -6.43 11.67 -0.76
C ILE A 296 -5.57 10.97 0.29
N LYS A 297 -6.19 10.33 1.28
CA LYS A 297 -5.44 9.66 2.35
C LYS A 297 -4.71 8.43 1.86
N TRP A 298 -3.53 8.13 2.40
CA TRP A 298 -2.72 6.97 1.99
C TRP A 298 -3.50 5.65 1.99
N GLY A 299 -4.28 5.39 3.04
CA GLY A 299 -5.10 4.18 3.16
C GLY A 299 -6.36 4.13 2.28
N GLU A 300 -6.62 5.19 1.53
CA GLU A 300 -7.75 5.29 0.61
C GLU A 300 -7.30 5.39 -0.85
N ILE A 301 -5.99 5.39 -1.13
CA ILE A 301 -5.47 5.52 -2.50
C ILE A 301 -5.72 4.23 -3.28
N ALA A 302 -6.44 4.37 -4.38
CA ALA A 302 -6.44 3.46 -5.52
C ALA A 302 -5.50 4.03 -6.59
N ILE A 303 -4.78 3.14 -7.28
CA ILE A 303 -3.86 3.49 -8.37
C ILE A 303 -4.40 2.84 -9.63
N ASP A 304 -4.74 3.68 -10.62
CA ASP A 304 -5.02 3.24 -11.97
C ASP A 304 -3.79 3.58 -12.83
N SER A 305 -3.13 2.55 -13.34
CA SER A 305 -2.03 2.69 -14.29
C SER A 305 -2.52 2.34 -15.69
N PHE A 306 -2.45 3.30 -16.60
CA PHE A 306 -2.69 3.08 -18.03
C PHE A 306 -1.56 3.70 -18.83
N GLU A 307 -0.82 2.88 -19.58
CA GLU A 307 0.40 3.29 -20.29
C GLU A 307 1.38 4.05 -19.36
N MET A 308 1.73 5.30 -19.69
CA MET A 308 2.58 6.20 -18.89
C MET A 308 1.82 7.16 -17.98
N THR A 309 0.51 6.93 -17.83
CA THR A 309 -0.37 7.70 -16.95
C THR A 309 -0.59 6.92 -15.67
N ASN A 310 -0.19 7.51 -14.55
CA ASN A 310 -0.52 7.01 -13.23
C ASN A 310 -1.53 7.95 -12.59
N THR A 311 -2.73 7.43 -12.33
CA THR A 311 -3.80 8.17 -11.69
C THR A 311 -4.00 7.66 -10.27
N PHE A 312 -3.82 8.56 -9.30
CA PHE A 312 -4.05 8.32 -7.88
C PHE A 312 -5.41 8.87 -7.52
N LYS A 313 -6.29 8.04 -6.96
CA LYS A 313 -7.67 8.42 -6.66
C LYS A 313 -8.14 7.82 -5.34
N SER A 314 -9.20 8.39 -4.75
CA SER A 314 -9.82 7.78 -3.57
C SER A 314 -10.65 6.55 -3.97
N ALA A 315 -10.45 5.41 -3.30
CA ALA A 315 -11.25 4.20 -3.46
C ALA A 315 -12.74 4.38 -3.12
N TYR A 316 -13.09 5.46 -2.39
CA TYR A 316 -14.47 5.79 -2.00
C TYR A 316 -15.12 6.82 -2.95
N GLU A 317 -14.81 6.68 -4.24
CA GLU A 317 -15.13 7.55 -5.40
C GLU A 317 -16.59 8.07 -5.44
N LYS A 318 -17.58 7.36 -4.88
CA LYS A 318 -19.00 7.76 -4.92
C LYS A 318 -19.33 9.09 -4.22
N ARG A 319 -18.43 9.66 -3.40
CA ARG A 319 -18.66 10.97 -2.74
C ARG A 319 -17.52 11.99 -2.89
N ASN A 320 -16.32 11.56 -3.33
CA ASN A 320 -15.16 12.42 -3.54
C ASN A 320 -14.39 11.96 -4.78
N ALA A 321 -14.85 12.38 -5.96
CA ALA A 321 -14.10 12.21 -7.20
C ALA A 321 -12.86 13.14 -7.14
N VAL A 322 -11.78 12.70 -6.53
CA VAL A 322 -10.48 13.39 -6.54
C VAL A 322 -9.49 12.41 -7.17
N SER A 323 -8.91 12.84 -8.29
CA SER A 323 -7.95 12.08 -9.07
C SER A 323 -6.76 12.97 -9.38
N LEU A 324 -5.56 12.54 -9.02
CA LEU A 324 -4.29 13.15 -9.42
C LEU A 324 -3.71 12.32 -10.56
N SER A 325 -3.65 12.88 -11.76
CA SER A 325 -3.05 12.21 -12.92
C SER A 325 -1.63 12.73 -13.15
N LEU A 326 -0.65 11.84 -13.09
CA LEU A 326 0.77 12.16 -13.17
C LEU A 326 1.36 11.70 -14.51
N ASN A 327 0.88 12.28 -15.61
CA ASN A 327 1.33 11.92 -16.96
C ASN A 327 2.76 12.45 -17.19
N TYR A 328 3.73 11.56 -17.40
CA TYR A 328 5.15 11.93 -17.54
C TYR A 328 5.70 12.79 -16.39
N HIS A 329 5.04 12.76 -15.22
CA HIS A 329 5.40 13.64 -14.12
C HIS A 329 6.68 13.17 -13.43
N PRO A 330 7.62 14.07 -13.08
CA PRO A 330 8.89 13.69 -12.45
C PRO A 330 8.71 12.91 -11.14
N GLN A 331 7.62 13.18 -10.42
CA GLN A 331 7.32 12.52 -9.13
C GLN A 331 6.59 11.19 -9.25
N ALA A 332 6.21 10.75 -10.46
CA ALA A 332 5.39 9.57 -10.64
C ALA A 332 6.06 8.30 -10.08
N TRP A 333 7.35 8.09 -10.34
CA TRP A 333 8.03 6.87 -9.89
C TRP A 333 8.18 6.80 -8.37
N ALA A 334 8.56 7.91 -7.73
CA ALA A 334 8.63 7.99 -6.27
C ALA A 334 7.25 7.76 -5.63
N MET A 335 6.19 8.36 -6.18
CA MET A 335 4.83 8.19 -5.69
C MET A 335 4.32 6.75 -5.80
N ILE A 336 4.52 6.09 -6.94
CA ILE A 336 4.13 4.68 -7.13
C ILE A 336 4.88 3.80 -6.12
N SER A 337 6.20 3.94 -6.06
CA SER A 337 7.05 3.13 -5.19
C SER A 337 6.69 3.32 -3.71
N PHE A 338 6.38 4.55 -3.31
CA PHE A 338 5.95 4.84 -1.96
C PHE A 338 4.56 4.25 -1.66
N CYS A 339 3.61 4.34 -2.59
CA CYS A 339 2.29 3.73 -2.39
C CYS A 339 2.39 2.19 -2.32
N GLU A 340 3.23 1.57 -3.15
CA GLU A 340 3.51 0.12 -3.09
C GLU A 340 4.13 -0.28 -1.75
N PHE A 341 5.08 0.52 -1.24
CA PHE A 341 5.65 0.32 0.08
C PHE A 341 4.62 0.41 1.22
N LEU A 342 3.66 1.33 1.12
CA LEU A 342 2.58 1.48 2.09
C LEU A 342 1.49 0.40 1.97
N ARG A 343 1.42 -0.36 0.86
CA ARG A 343 0.45 -1.47 0.74
C ARG A 343 0.74 -2.61 1.69
N ASP A 344 1.96 -2.73 2.19
CA ASP A 344 2.22 -3.53 3.39
C ASP A 344 1.51 -2.88 4.58
N GLY A 345 0.47 -3.55 5.09
CA GLY A 345 -0.43 -3.02 6.11
C GLY A 345 0.27 -2.54 7.39
N ASN A 346 1.48 -3.04 7.68
CA ASN A 346 2.27 -2.58 8.82
C ASN A 346 2.88 -1.18 8.58
N ASN A 347 3.34 -0.90 7.36
CA ASN A 347 3.98 0.38 7.02
C ASN A 347 2.98 1.53 7.04
N LEU A 348 1.77 1.30 6.51
CA LEU A 348 0.69 2.28 6.58
C LEU A 348 0.31 2.59 8.04
N ARG A 349 0.31 1.58 8.91
CA ARG A 349 0.01 1.77 10.33
C ARG A 349 1.04 2.63 11.04
N PHE A 350 2.32 2.51 10.69
CA PHE A 350 3.39 3.36 11.24
C PHE A 350 3.29 4.81 10.76
N LEU A 351 2.71 5.05 9.58
CA LEU A 351 2.60 6.39 9.01
C LEU A 351 1.36 7.18 9.49
N VAL A 352 0.19 6.54 9.55
CA VAL A 352 -1.11 7.25 9.65
C VAL A 352 -1.80 7.14 11.01
N GLY A 353 -1.29 6.31 11.93
CA GLY A 353 -1.93 6.03 13.22
C GLY A 353 -2.97 4.93 13.11
#